data_AF-A0A376P2W4-F1
#
_entry.id   AF-A0A376P2W4-F1
#
_cell.length_a   1.000
_cell.length_b   1.000
_cell.length_c   1.000
_cell.angle_alpha   90.00
_cell.angle_beta   90.00
_cell.angle_gamma   90.00
#
_symmetry.space_group_name_H-M   'P 1'
#
loop_
_entity.id
_entity.type
_entity.pdbx_description
1 polymer ?
#
loop_
_entity_poly.entity_id
_entity_poly.type
_entity_poly.pdbx_seq_one_letter_code
_entity_poly.pdbx_strand_id
1 'polypeptide(L)' 'MSFDSLGLSPDILRAVAEQGYREPTPIQQQAILRCWKAAT' A
#
# COMPACT_ATOMS: atom_id res chain seq x y z
N MET A 1 -7.56 -1.77 8.26
CA MET A 1 -6.13 -1.35 8.25
C MET A 1 -5.95 -0.45 7.05
N SER A 2 -5.20 0.65 7.16
CA SER A 2 -5.09 1.65 6.07
C SER A 2 -3.75 1.55 5.32
N PHE A 3 -3.73 2.05 4.08
CA PHE A 3 -2.53 2.05 3.23
C PHE A 3 -1.38 2.89 3.79
N ASP A 4 -1.66 3.88 4.65
CA ASP A 4 -0.65 4.70 5.34
C ASP A 4 0.33 3.88 6.18
N SER A 5 -0.13 2.75 6.71
CA SER A 5 0.67 1.87 7.57
C SER A 5 1.64 0.99 6.77
N LEU A 6 1.55 1.02 5.44
CA LEU A 6 2.44 0.30 4.51
C LEU A 6 3.63 1.16 4.05
N GLY A 7 3.79 2.38 4.60
CA GLY A 7 4.91 3.29 4.32
C GLY A 7 5.04 3.75 2.86
N LEU A 8 3.96 3.66 2.09
CA LEU A 8 3.92 4.14 0.71
C LEU A 8 4.16 5.65 0.63
N SER A 9 4.74 6.11 -0.47
CA SER A 9 4.91 7.55 -0.70
C SER A 9 3.56 8.28 -0.73
N PRO A 10 3.49 9.56 -0.31
CA PRO A 10 2.24 10.31 -0.24
C PRO A 10 1.47 10.40 -1.57
N ASP A 11 2.18 10.46 -2.70
CA ASP A 11 1.56 10.48 -4.03
C ASP A 11 0.83 9.18 -4.37
N ILE A 12 1.38 8.03 -3.97
CA ILE A 12 0.72 6.73 -4.13
C ILE A 12 -0.53 6.68 -3.24
N LEU A 13 -0.42 7.11 -1.98
CA LEU A 13 -1.55 7.12 -1.05
C LEU A 13 -2.71 7.99 -1.57
N ARG A 14 -2.40 9.15 -2.14
CA ARG A 14 -3.39 10.03 -2.76
C ARG A 14 -4.06 9.37 -3.97
N ALA A 15 -3.28 8.80 -4.89
CA ALA A 15 -3.82 8.11 -6.05
C ALA A 15 -4.72 6.92 -5.67
N VAL A 16 -4.33 6.15 -4.66
CA VAL A 16 -5.11 5.01 -4.14
C VAL A 16 -6.42 5.49 -3.52
N ALA A 17 -6.39 6.58 -2.75
CA ALA A 17 -7.58 7.18 -2.15
C ALA A 17 -8.53 7.79 -3.19
N GLU A 18 -8.02 8.45 -4.23
CA GLU A 18 -8.82 8.99 -5.34
C GLU A 18 -9.56 7.89 -6.11
N GLN A 19 -8.97 6.70 -6.22
CA GLN A 19 -9.60 5.51 -6.81
C GLN A 19 -10.63 4.85 -5.88
N GLY A 20 -10.83 5.38 -4.66
CA GLY A 20 -11.77 4.86 -3.68
C GLY A 20 -11.27 3.64 -2.90
N TYR A 21 -9.99 3.28 -3.03
CA TYR A 21 -9.39 2.21 -2.23
C TYR A 21 -9.05 2.74 -0.84
N ARG A 22 -9.80 2.29 0.17
CA ARG A 22 -9.61 2.71 1.56
C ARG A 22 -8.78 1.74 2.38
N GLU A 23 -8.88 0.45 2.07
CA GLU A 23 -8.16 -0.60 2.77
C GLU A 23 -7.53 -1.58 1.77
N PRO A 24 -6.27 -1.99 1.98
CA PRO A 24 -5.64 -3.02 1.18
C PRO A 24 -6.25 -4.38 1.51
N THR A 25 -6.46 -5.19 0.48
CA THR A 25 -6.83 -6.59 0.64
C THR A 25 -5.68 -7.40 1.27
N PRO A 26 -5.95 -8.57 1.88
CA PRO A 26 -4.90 -9.39 2.50
C PRO A 26 -3.75 -9.76 1.55
N ILE A 27 -4.05 -10.00 0.27
CA ILE A 27 -3.03 -10.29 -0.73
C ILE A 27 -2.20 -9.05 -1.11
N GLN A 28 -2.82 -7.86 -1.17
CA GLN A 28 -2.12 -6.61 -1.44
C GLN A 28 -1.16 -6.25 -0.30
N GLN A 29 -1.56 -6.45 0.96
CA GLN A 29 -0.65 -6.24 2.09
C GLN A 29 0.59 -7.14 1.99
N GLN A 30 0.40 -8.43 1.72
CA GLN A 30 1.51 -9.38 1.58
C GLN A 30 2.41 -9.05 0.38
N ALA A 31 1.82 -8.69 -0.76
CA ALA A 31 2.56 -8.34 -1.97
C ALA A 31 3.40 -7.06 -1.78
N ILE A 32 2.79 -6.01 -1.22
CA ILE A 32 3.47 -4.73 -0.93
C ILE A 32 4.63 -4.95 0.04
N LEU A 33 4.39 -5.68 1.14
CA LEU A 33 5.46 -6.05 2.07
C LEU A 33 6.58 -6.88 1.41
N ARG A 34 6.24 -7.80 0.50
CA ARG A 34 7.23 -8.67 -0.15
C ARG A 34 8.08 -7.92 -1.17
N CYS A 35 7.49 -7.03 -1.97
CA CYS A 35 8.23 -6.19 -2.91
C CYS A 35 9.27 -5.33 -2.18
N TRP A 36 8.94 -4.82 -0.99
CA TRP A 36 9.87 -4.03 -0.20
C TRP A 36 11.01 -4.83 0.39
N LYS A 37 10.74 -6.01 0.96
CA LYS A 37 11.80 -6.91 1.48
C LYS A 37 12.78 -7.39 0.41
N ALA A 38 12.38 -7.39 -0.86
CA ALA A 38 13.22 -7.79 -1.97
C ALA A 38 14.08 -6.64 -2.54
N ALA A 39 13.84 -5.39 -2.12
CA ALA A 39 14.55 -4.20 -2.59
C ALA A 39 15.71 -3.76 -1.66
N THR A 40 15.97 -4.53 -0.60
CA THR A 40 17.10 -4.43 0.34
C THR A 40 18.00 -5.64 0.21
#